data_AF-D5XBP3-F1
#
_entry.id   AF-D5XBP3-F1
#
_cell.length_a   1.000
_cell.length_b   1.000
_cell.length_c   1.000
_cell.angle_alpha   90.00
_cell.angle_beta   90.00
_cell.angle_gamma   90.00
#
_symmetry.space_group_name_H-M   'P 1'
#
loop_
_entity.id
_entity.type
_entity.pdbx_description
1 polymer ?
#
loop_
_entity_poly.entity_id
_entity_poly.type
_entity_poly.pdbx_seq_one_letter_code
_entity_poly.pdbx_strand_id
1 'polypeptide(L)'
;MKNRKLKTIILLLLISILLLSALSYGLWKKREQSAVNDYKMYMAKQYDILNFLQDSLDVRNNTSDFTNKLMLAKGEFTYLDPIINHVSMPKSIIEFHELGKNLVDEILTKASKGKLVQNDISKLEDYTKKLRRMVRTLGLFIAENESASDIYKRLDEFGRNL
;
A
#
# COMPACT_ATOMS: atom_id res chain seq x y z
N MET A 1 -8.99 -27.38 55.18
CA MET A 1 -8.47 -26.08 54.66
C MET A 1 -7.60 -26.19 53.40
N LYS A 2 -6.77 -27.24 53.20
CA LYS A 2 -5.90 -27.42 52.00
C LYS A 2 -6.65 -27.32 50.64
N ASN A 3 -7.79 -28.01 50.48
CA ASN A 3 -8.57 -27.99 49.23
C ASN A 3 -9.23 -26.64 48.91
N ARG A 4 -9.55 -25.80 49.90
CA ARG A 4 -10.12 -24.47 49.63
C ARG A 4 -9.05 -23.53 49.06
N LYS A 5 -7.84 -23.53 49.63
CA LYS A 5 -6.71 -22.74 49.12
C LYS A 5 -6.31 -23.15 47.70
N LEU A 6 -6.24 -24.45 47.42
CA LEU A 6 -5.95 -24.96 46.08
C LEU A 6 -7.00 -24.53 45.04
N LYS A 7 -8.30 -24.63 45.38
CA LYS A 7 -9.39 -24.16 44.51
C LYS A 7 -9.32 -22.66 44.23
N THR A 8 -8.98 -21.84 45.23
CA THR A 8 -8.80 -20.39 45.05
C THR A 8 -7.61 -20.08 44.14
N ILE A 9 -6.49 -20.80 44.27
CA ILE A 9 -5.32 -20.64 43.41
C ILE A 9 -5.66 -20.99 41.95
N ILE A 10 -6.35 -22.11 41.72
CA ILE A 10 -6.78 -22.53 40.37
C ILE A 10 -7.73 -21.49 39.76
N LEU A 11 -8.69 -20.98 40.54
CA LEU A 11 -9.62 -19.95 40.07
C LEU A 11 -8.90 -18.66 39.67
N LEU A 12 -7.94 -18.19 40.48
CA LEU A 12 -7.15 -17.01 40.15
C LEU A 12 -6.33 -17.21 38.87
N LEU A 13 -5.72 -18.40 38.70
CA LEU A 13 -5.01 -18.77 37.47
C LEU A 13 -5.93 -18.73 36.25
N LEU A 14 -7.13 -19.28 36.35
CA LEU A 14 -8.11 -19.24 35.26
C LEU A 14 -8.51 -17.81 34.91
N ILE A 15 -8.76 -16.95 35.90
CA ILE A 15 -9.08 -15.53 35.69
C ILE A 15 -7.91 -14.81 35.00
N SER A 16 -6.68 -15.04 35.44
CA SER A 16 -5.48 -14.44 34.82
C SER A 16 -5.32 -14.88 33.36
N ILE A 17 -5.54 -16.16 33.04
CA ILE A 17 -5.50 -16.68 31.66
C ILE A 17 -6.60 -16.01 30.82
N LEU A 18 -7.81 -15.88 31.36
CA LEU A 18 -8.93 -15.26 30.66
C LEU A 18 -8.65 -13.78 30.35
N LEU A 19 -8.12 -13.03 31.33
CA LEU A 19 -7.73 -11.63 31.15
C LEU A 19 -6.60 -11.47 30.12
N LEU A 20 -5.57 -12.32 30.18
CA LEU A 20 -4.48 -12.33 29.19
C LEU A 20 -5.01 -12.62 27.78
N SER A 21 -5.88 -13.61 27.62
CA SER A 21 -6.46 -13.96 26.32
C SER A 21 -7.31 -12.82 25.74
N ALA A 22 -8.12 -12.14 26.57
CA ALA A 22 -8.91 -10.99 26.16
C ALA A 22 -8.03 -9.81 25.74
N LEU A 23 -6.94 -9.55 26.49
CA LEU A 23 -5.98 -8.49 26.16
C LEU A 23 -5.25 -8.78 24.85
N SER A 24 -4.75 -10.00 24.68
CA SER A 24 -4.07 -10.45 23.45
C SER A 24 -5.01 -10.37 22.24
N TYR A 25 -6.26 -10.80 22.38
CA TYR A 25 -7.26 -10.71 21.32
C TYR A 25 -7.59 -9.26 20.95
N GLY A 26 -7.78 -8.39 21.95
CA GLY A 26 -8.05 -6.97 21.72
C GLY A 26 -6.90 -6.24 21.02
N LEU A 27 -5.65 -6.54 21.40
CA LEU A 27 -4.47 -5.99 20.73
C LEU A 27 -4.33 -6.52 19.30
N TRP A 28 -4.55 -7.83 19.09
CA TRP A 28 -4.53 -8.44 17.76
C TRP A 28 -5.59 -7.82 16.85
N LYS A 29 -6.85 -7.68 17.31
CA LYS A 29 -7.94 -7.11 16.51
C LYS A 29 -7.68 -5.66 16.12
N LYS A 30 -7.06 -4.86 17.00
CA LYS A 30 -6.64 -3.49 16.68
C LYS A 30 -5.55 -3.45 15.60
N ARG A 31 -4.53 -4.31 15.70
CA ARG A 31 -3.46 -4.41 14.68
C ARG A 31 -4.02 -4.85 13.33
N GLU A 32 -4.91 -5.85 13.35
CA GLU A 32 -5.61 -6.34 12.16
C GLU A 32 -6.38 -5.20 11.46
N GLN A 33 -7.18 -4.44 12.20
CA GLN A 33 -7.94 -3.32 11.64
C GLN A 33 -7.03 -2.22 11.08
N SER A 34 -5.92 -1.92 11.77
CA SER A 34 -4.94 -0.96 11.27
C SER A 34 -4.34 -1.41 9.94
N ALA A 35 -3.93 -2.68 9.83
CA ALA A 35 -3.37 -3.22 8.60
C ALA A 35 -4.39 -3.21 7.45
N VAL A 36 -5.65 -3.58 7.70
CA VAL A 36 -6.73 -3.50 6.71
C VAL A 36 -6.93 -2.06 6.22
N ASN A 37 -6.93 -1.08 7.12
CA ASN A 37 -7.07 0.33 6.76
C ASN A 37 -5.89 0.81 5.90
N ASP A 38 -4.67 0.38 6.22
CA ASP A 38 -3.47 0.72 5.47
C ASP A 38 -3.46 0.10 4.08
N TYR A 39 -3.89 -1.16 3.93
CA TYR A 39 -4.10 -1.74 2.59
C TYR A 39 -5.16 -0.98 1.78
N LYS A 40 -6.28 -0.58 2.41
CA LYS A 40 -7.31 0.24 1.76
C LYS A 40 -6.76 1.59 1.31
N MET A 41 -6.00 2.25 2.19
CA MET A 41 -5.34 3.52 1.89
C MET A 41 -4.35 3.35 0.73
N TYR A 42 -3.56 2.28 0.74
CA TYR A 42 -2.65 1.97 -0.35
C TYR A 42 -3.40 1.86 -1.68
N MET A 43 -4.49 1.07 -1.76
CA MET A 43 -5.26 0.94 -3.01
C MET A 43 -5.86 2.26 -3.47
N ALA A 44 -6.41 3.06 -2.55
CA ALA A 44 -6.99 4.36 -2.86
C ALA A 44 -5.93 5.31 -3.45
N LYS A 45 -4.74 5.36 -2.84
CA LYS A 45 -3.65 6.21 -3.33
C LYS A 45 -3.03 5.74 -4.64
N GLN A 46 -3.04 4.44 -4.92
CA GLN A 46 -2.65 3.94 -6.24
C GLN A 46 -3.59 4.44 -7.35
N TYR A 47 -4.87 4.67 -7.05
CA TYR A 47 -5.80 5.33 -7.97
C TYR A 47 -5.46 6.81 -8.17
N ASP A 48 -5.13 7.55 -7.10
CA ASP A 48 -4.68 8.95 -7.20
C ASP A 48 -3.41 9.09 -8.05
N ILE A 49 -2.40 8.24 -7.81
CA ILE A 49 -1.17 8.16 -8.61
C ILE A 49 -1.52 7.93 -10.07
N LEU A 50 -2.38 6.95 -10.36
CA LEU A 50 -2.79 6.63 -11.72
C LEU A 50 -3.41 7.85 -12.44
N ASN A 51 -4.25 8.61 -11.75
CA ASN A 51 -4.87 9.80 -12.32
C ASN A 51 -3.83 10.89 -12.60
N PHE A 52 -2.93 11.17 -11.65
CA PHE A 52 -1.88 12.18 -11.87
C PHE A 52 -0.92 11.81 -13.00
N LEU A 53 -0.60 10.53 -13.14
CA LEU A 53 0.22 10.04 -14.26
C LEU A 53 -0.51 10.19 -15.59
N GLN A 54 -1.81 9.89 -15.66
CA GLN A 54 -2.61 10.07 -16.88
C GLN A 54 -2.74 11.55 -17.24
N ASP A 55 -3.12 12.40 -16.29
CA ASP A 55 -3.20 13.85 -16.45
C ASP A 55 -1.89 14.41 -17.00
N SER A 56 -0.75 13.95 -16.47
CA SER A 56 0.56 14.36 -16.95
C SER A 56 0.78 13.96 -18.42
N LEU A 57 0.51 12.70 -18.77
CA LEU A 57 0.66 12.19 -20.13
C LEU A 57 -0.23 12.90 -21.16
N ASP A 58 -1.42 13.35 -20.74
CA ASP A 58 -2.35 14.10 -21.58
C ASP A 58 -1.83 15.50 -21.91
N VAL A 59 -1.10 16.13 -20.99
CA VAL A 59 -0.50 17.47 -21.17
C VAL A 59 1.01 17.42 -21.50
N ARG A 60 1.53 16.26 -21.95
CA ARG A 60 2.98 16.04 -22.17
C ARG A 60 3.69 17.04 -23.09
N ASN A 61 2.95 17.75 -23.94
CA ASN A 61 3.49 18.77 -24.83
C ASN A 61 3.70 20.14 -24.14
N ASN A 62 3.14 20.34 -22.93
CA ASN A 62 3.39 21.50 -22.09
C ASN A 62 4.28 21.08 -20.91
N THR A 63 5.58 21.38 -20.99
CA THR A 63 6.57 20.98 -19.97
C THR A 63 6.20 21.42 -18.56
N SER A 64 5.63 22.62 -18.38
CA SER A 64 5.28 23.10 -17.04
C SER A 64 4.11 22.32 -16.46
N ASP A 65 3.04 22.12 -17.22
CA ASP A 65 1.87 21.37 -16.74
C ASP A 65 2.22 19.88 -16.54
N PHE A 66 3.00 19.31 -17.46
CA PHE A 66 3.50 17.95 -17.40
C PHE A 66 4.26 17.67 -16.10
N THR A 67 5.23 18.54 -15.78
CA THR A 67 6.06 18.40 -14.57
C THR A 67 5.26 18.68 -13.31
N ASN A 68 4.36 19.67 -13.30
CA ASN A 68 3.48 19.94 -12.17
C ASN A 68 2.62 18.72 -11.80
N LYS A 69 2.01 18.05 -12.78
CA LYS A 69 1.21 16.84 -12.56
C LYS A 69 2.06 15.66 -12.08
N LEU A 70 3.28 15.49 -12.61
CA LEU A 70 4.22 14.47 -12.11
C LEU A 70 4.66 14.72 -10.67
N MET A 71 4.83 15.98 -10.24
CA MET A 71 5.16 16.27 -8.85
C MET A 71 4.04 15.84 -7.90
N LEU A 72 2.76 15.95 -8.31
CA LEU A 72 1.64 15.44 -7.52
C LEU A 72 1.74 13.91 -7.37
N ALA A 73 1.99 13.20 -8.47
CA ALA A 73 2.22 11.75 -8.43
C ALA A 73 3.40 11.38 -7.51
N LYS A 74 4.51 12.11 -7.58
CA LYS A 74 5.67 11.94 -6.69
C LYS A 74 5.32 12.10 -5.20
N GLY A 75 4.49 13.10 -4.88
CA GLY A 75 3.99 13.32 -3.53
C GLY A 75 3.25 12.09 -3.00
N GLU A 76 2.35 11.53 -3.81
CA GLU A 76 1.59 10.32 -3.46
C GLU A 76 2.47 9.07 -3.35
N PHE A 77 3.47 8.89 -4.22
CA PHE A 77 4.45 7.81 -4.06
C PHE A 77 5.16 7.88 -2.71
N THR A 78 5.61 9.07 -2.32
CA THR A 78 6.34 9.28 -1.05
C THR A 78 5.42 9.08 0.16
N TYR A 79 4.16 9.47 0.05
CA TYR A 79 3.15 9.26 1.09
C TYR A 79 2.91 7.77 1.41
N LEU A 80 3.06 6.89 0.41
CA LEU A 80 2.83 5.46 0.56
C LEU A 80 3.96 4.68 1.23
N ASP A 81 5.18 5.20 1.28
CA ASP A 81 6.33 4.52 1.90
C ASP A 81 6.08 4.04 3.34
N PRO A 82 5.55 4.87 4.27
CA PRO A 82 5.23 4.40 5.62
C PRO A 82 4.15 3.32 5.65
N ILE A 83 3.17 3.37 4.76
CA ILE A 83 2.08 2.39 4.65
C ILE A 83 2.65 1.04 4.21
N ILE A 84 3.46 1.04 3.15
CA ILE A 84 4.14 -0.15 2.60
C ILE A 84 4.96 -0.86 3.68
N ASN A 85 5.71 -0.08 4.47
CA ASN A 85 6.54 -0.60 5.55
C ASN A 85 5.70 -1.16 6.71
N HIS A 86 4.62 -0.48 7.10
CA HIS A 86 3.77 -0.91 8.21
C HIS A 86 3.10 -2.27 7.93
N VAL A 87 2.55 -2.46 6.73
CA VAL A 87 1.84 -3.70 6.37
C VAL A 87 2.75 -4.77 5.76
N SER A 88 4.07 -4.55 5.75
CA SER A 88 5.07 -5.47 5.18
C SER A 88 4.67 -5.97 3.79
N MET A 89 4.35 -5.04 2.89
CA MET A 89 3.78 -5.29 1.56
C MET A 89 4.55 -6.40 0.79
N PRO A 90 3.89 -7.21 -0.07
CA PRO A 90 4.60 -8.22 -0.86
C PRO A 90 5.74 -7.62 -1.67
N LYS A 91 6.87 -8.35 -1.76
CA LYS A 91 8.10 -7.85 -2.38
C LYS A 91 7.89 -7.32 -3.80
N SER A 92 7.12 -8.03 -4.62
CA SER A 92 6.80 -7.63 -6.00
C SER A 92 6.02 -6.31 -6.07
N ILE A 93 5.14 -6.05 -5.09
CA ILE A 93 4.40 -4.79 -4.99
C ILE A 93 5.33 -3.64 -4.55
N ILE A 94 6.27 -3.91 -3.64
CA ILE A 94 7.31 -2.94 -3.25
C ILE A 94 8.17 -2.58 -4.47
N GLU A 95 8.63 -3.58 -5.21
CA GLU A 95 9.44 -3.38 -6.43
C GLU A 95 8.69 -2.57 -7.49
N PHE A 96 7.40 -2.86 -7.69
CA PHE A 96 6.56 -2.10 -8.62
C PHE A 96 6.34 -0.65 -8.19
N HIS A 97 6.16 -0.40 -6.89
CA HIS A 97 6.05 0.94 -6.31
C HIS A 97 7.35 1.73 -6.51
N GLU A 98 8.48 1.15 -6.13
CA GLU A 98 9.79 1.78 -6.28
C GLU A 98 10.15 2.03 -7.75
N LEU A 99 9.77 1.14 -8.67
CA LEU A 99 9.94 1.37 -10.09
C LEU A 99 9.19 2.62 -10.57
N GLY A 100 7.94 2.80 -10.13
CA GLY A 100 7.14 3.99 -10.45
C GLY A 100 7.73 5.27 -9.88
N LYS A 101 8.07 5.25 -8.59
CA LYS A 101 8.70 6.37 -7.88
C LYS A 101 10.00 6.82 -8.54
N ASN A 102 10.91 5.88 -8.81
CA ASN A 102 12.19 6.16 -9.46
C ASN A 102 12.00 6.68 -10.89
N LEU A 103 11.03 6.15 -11.64
CA LEU A 103 10.72 6.62 -12.98
C LEU A 103 10.23 8.07 -12.97
N VAL A 104 9.32 8.42 -12.06
CA VAL A 104 8.83 9.80 -11.90
C VAL A 104 9.98 10.73 -11.52
N ASP A 105 10.85 10.33 -10.60
CA ASP A 105 12.02 11.12 -10.20
C ASP A 105 13.02 11.33 -11.33
N GLU A 106 13.30 10.29 -12.12
CA GLU A 106 14.16 10.36 -13.29
C GLU A 106 13.59 11.35 -14.32
N ILE A 107 12.29 11.25 -14.61
CA ILE A 107 11.61 12.12 -15.57
C ILE A 107 11.61 13.57 -15.12
N LEU A 108 11.27 13.85 -13.85
CA LEU A 108 11.31 15.20 -13.28
C LEU A 108 12.74 15.79 -13.34
N THR A 109 13.75 14.97 -13.07
CA THR A 109 15.16 15.38 -13.14
C THR A 109 15.60 15.66 -14.58
N LYS A 110 15.14 14.87 -15.56
CA LYS A 110 15.45 15.10 -16.98
C LYS A 110 14.71 16.31 -17.54
N ALA A 111 13.45 16.49 -17.18
CA ALA A 111 12.62 17.62 -17.59
C ALA A 111 13.23 18.95 -17.11
N SER A 112 13.66 19.04 -15.84
CA SER A 112 14.32 20.24 -15.31
C SER A 112 15.65 20.59 -15.99
N LYS A 113 16.31 19.59 -16.59
CA LYS A 113 17.55 19.76 -17.37
C LYS A 113 17.30 19.99 -18.87
N GLY A 114 16.05 19.98 -19.33
CA GLY A 114 15.71 20.03 -20.76
C GLY A 114 16.17 18.80 -21.55
N LYS A 115 16.35 17.65 -20.88
CA LYS A 115 16.87 16.39 -21.47
C LYS A 115 15.82 15.29 -21.59
N LEU A 116 14.54 15.65 -21.49
CA LEU A 116 13.45 14.68 -21.60
C LEU A 116 13.35 14.19 -23.04
N VAL A 117 13.32 12.87 -23.24
CA VAL A 117 13.20 12.26 -24.57
C VAL A 117 11.94 11.39 -24.66
N GLN A 118 11.49 11.10 -25.89
CA GLN A 118 10.28 10.29 -26.13
C GLN A 118 10.32 8.90 -25.47
N ASN A 119 11.51 8.32 -25.32
CA ASN A 119 11.67 7.05 -24.63
C ASN A 119 11.27 7.13 -23.14
N ASP A 120 11.50 8.27 -22.48
CA ASP A 120 11.11 8.46 -21.08
C ASP A 120 9.58 8.53 -20.95
N ILE A 121 8.91 9.23 -21.87
CA ILE A 121 7.45 9.26 -21.96
C ILE A 121 6.89 7.86 -22.22
N SER A 122 7.50 7.10 -23.13
CA SER A 122 7.06 5.74 -23.46
C SER A 122 7.16 4.79 -22.25
N LYS A 123 8.22 4.92 -21.43
CA LYS A 123 8.35 4.18 -20.17
C LYS A 123 7.25 4.57 -19.17
N LEU A 124 6.93 5.86 -19.07
CA LEU A 124 5.86 6.36 -18.21
C LEU A 124 4.49 5.82 -18.64
N GLU A 125 4.22 5.78 -19.94
CA GLU A 125 3.00 5.19 -20.52
C GLU A 125 2.90 3.69 -20.20
N ASP A 126 3.97 2.92 -20.38
CA ASP A 126 3.99 1.49 -20.05
C ASP A 126 3.74 1.25 -18.56
N TYR A 127 4.42 2.01 -17.69
CA TYR A 127 4.18 1.95 -16.25
C TYR A 127 2.72 2.28 -15.90
N THR A 128 2.20 3.39 -16.45
CA THR A 128 0.81 3.85 -16.21
C THR A 128 -0.19 2.79 -16.67
N LYS A 129 0.09 2.06 -17.75
CA LYS A 129 -0.74 0.95 -18.22
C LYS A 129 -0.72 -0.24 -17.26
N LYS A 130 0.44 -0.60 -16.72
CA LYS A 130 0.57 -1.66 -15.69
C LYS A 130 -0.13 -1.26 -14.40
N LEU A 131 0.05 -0.02 -13.96
CA LEU A 131 -0.64 0.54 -12.78
C LEU A 131 -2.16 0.53 -12.98
N ARG A 132 -2.65 0.89 -14.17
CA ARG A 132 -4.09 0.80 -14.51
C ARG A 132 -4.62 -0.62 -14.37
N ARG A 133 -3.88 -1.63 -14.81
CA ARG A 133 -4.26 -3.04 -14.66
C ARG A 133 -4.31 -3.43 -13.19
N MET A 134 -3.31 -3.02 -12.40
CA MET A 134 -3.27 -3.23 -10.96
C MET A 134 -4.47 -2.62 -10.25
N VAL A 135 -4.71 -1.32 -10.45
CA VAL A 135 -5.82 -0.59 -9.84
C VAL A 135 -7.18 -1.19 -10.24
N ARG A 136 -7.36 -1.62 -11.51
CA ARG A 136 -8.60 -2.29 -11.93
C ARG A 136 -8.80 -3.66 -11.28
N THR A 137 -7.72 -4.40 -11.06
CA THR A 137 -7.78 -5.75 -10.49
C THR A 137 -7.96 -5.71 -8.97
N LEU A 138 -7.29 -4.77 -8.29
CA LEU A 138 -7.27 -4.66 -6.84
C LEU A 138 -8.33 -3.71 -6.28
N GLY A 139 -8.67 -2.65 -7.02
CA GLY A 139 -9.63 -1.61 -6.59
C GLY A 139 -11.08 -2.07 -6.55
N LEU A 140 -11.40 -3.26 -7.06
CA LEU A 140 -12.76 -3.82 -7.07
C LEU A 140 -13.12 -4.63 -5.81
N PHE A 141 -12.17 -4.96 -4.93
CA PHE A 141 -12.44 -5.86 -3.81
C PHE A 141 -11.59 -5.54 -2.59
N ILE A 142 -12.15 -4.78 -1.66
CA ILE A 142 -11.88 -5.00 -0.24
C ILE A 142 -13.24 -5.04 0.46
N ALA A 143 -13.72 -6.26 0.72
CA ALA A 143 -14.97 -6.42 1.48
C ALA A 143 -14.79 -5.81 2.87
N GLU A 144 -15.86 -5.24 3.44
CA GLU A 144 -15.79 -4.58 4.76
C GLU A 144 -15.25 -5.49 5.87
N ASN A 145 -15.38 -6.81 5.70
CA ASN A 145 -14.98 -7.84 6.67
C ASN A 145 -13.74 -8.65 6.26
N GLU A 146 -12.99 -8.22 5.24
CA GLU A 146 -11.81 -8.96 4.79
C GLU A 146 -10.66 -8.88 5.80
N SER A 147 -9.94 -9.99 6.00
CA SER A 147 -8.76 -10.03 6.86
C SER A 147 -7.54 -9.42 6.17
N ALA A 148 -6.61 -8.85 6.94
CA ALA A 148 -5.34 -8.35 6.44
C ALA A 148 -4.54 -9.46 5.74
N SER A 149 -4.63 -10.70 6.23
CA SER A 149 -3.96 -11.85 5.63
C SER A 149 -4.49 -12.17 4.23
N ASP A 150 -5.80 -12.09 4.01
CA ASP A 150 -6.40 -12.37 2.70
C ASP A 150 -6.06 -11.27 1.68
N ILE A 151 -6.09 -10.01 2.13
CA ILE A 151 -5.66 -8.87 1.30
C ILE A 151 -4.18 -9.06 0.90
N TYR A 152 -3.31 -9.41 1.84
CA TYR A 152 -1.90 -9.67 1.57
C TYR A 152 -1.69 -10.77 0.53
N LYS A 153 -2.38 -11.92 0.67
CA LYS A 153 -2.26 -13.04 -0.28
C LYS A 153 -2.66 -12.64 -1.68
N ARG A 154 -3.79 -11.93 -1.83
CA ARG A 154 -4.24 -11.43 -3.14
C ARG A 154 -3.22 -10.48 -3.75
N LEU A 155 -2.60 -9.62 -2.95
CA LEU A 155 -1.54 -8.72 -3.41
C LEU A 155 -0.28 -9.46 -3.83
N ASP A 156 0.11 -10.49 -3.09
CA ASP A 156 1.27 -11.31 -3.40
C ASP A 156 1.05 -12.15 -4.68
N GLU A 157 -0.14 -12.71 -4.85
CA GLU A 157 -0.56 -13.38 -6.09
C GLU A 157 -0.57 -12.42 -7.27
N PHE A 158 -1.14 -11.22 -7.10
CA PHE A 158 -1.16 -10.23 -8.16
C PHE A 158 0.25 -9.76 -8.53
N GLY A 159 1.07 -9.41 -7.54
CA GLY A 159 2.41 -8.88 -7.78
C GLY A 159 3.33 -9.88 -8.49
N ARG A 160 3.11 -11.19 -8.33
CA ARG A 160 3.83 -12.22 -9.11
C ARG A 160 3.50 -12.22 -10.61
N ASN A 161 2.43 -11.55 -11.02
CA ASN A 161 1.95 -11.47 -12.40
C ASN A 161 2.14 -10.06 -13.03
N LEU A 162 2.80 -9.13 -12.33
CA LEU A 162 3.17 -7.79 -12.82
C LEU A 162 4.43 -7.82 -13.70
#